data_AF-A0A2U3QIV9-F1
#
_entry.id   AF-A0A2U3QIV9-F1
#
_cell.length_a   1.000
_cell.length_b   1.000
_cell.length_c   1.000
_cell.angle_alpha   90.00
_cell.angle_beta   90.00
_cell.angle_gamma   90.00
#
_symmetry.space_group_name_H-M   'P 1'
#
loop_
_entity.id
_entity.type
_entity.pdbx_description
1 polymer ?
#
loop_
_entity_poly.entity_id
_entity_poly.type
_entity_poly.pdbx_seq_one_letter_code
_entity_poly.pdbx_strand_id
1 'polypeptide(L)'
;MLSIINIGGDSVGSGNYWNFSTGNRVHMEKAGVLPGDKSERYYKVHPLAILVAAPVLGLMYAAFLPFIGIAMSVSVLFKKLFGGLAESAYRGAAFSWQPSEAYLAGKRHSLMRGGRQREEKRE
;
A
#
# COMPACT_ATOMS: atom_id res chain seq x y z
N MET A 1 -43.70 3.76 11.24
CA MET A 1 -42.26 3.44 11.10
C MET A 1 -41.90 3.54 9.63
N LEU A 2 -41.04 4.48 9.23
CA LEU A 2 -40.51 4.53 7.86
C LEU A 2 -39.54 3.36 7.70
N SER A 3 -40.01 2.22 7.20
CA SER A 3 -39.12 1.14 6.79
C SER A 3 -38.39 1.61 5.53
N ILE A 4 -37.11 1.95 5.66
CA ILE A 4 -36.25 2.41 4.56
C ILE A 4 -35.92 1.23 3.61
N ILE A 5 -36.10 0.00 4.09
CA ILE A 5 -35.79 -1.26 3.42
C ILE A 5 -37.10 -1.95 3.05
N ASN A 6 -37.25 -2.29 1.77
CA ASN A 6 -38.35 -3.08 1.22
C ASN A 6 -37.77 -4.31 0.50
N ILE A 7 -38.51 -5.41 0.45
CA ILE A 7 -38.11 -6.63 -0.27
C ILE A 7 -38.87 -6.78 -1.58
N GLY A 8 -38.34 -7.59 -2.51
CA GLY A 8 -39.07 -7.98 -3.71
C GLY A 8 -40.39 -8.66 -3.34
N GLY A 9 -41.48 -8.29 -4.02
CA GLY A 9 -42.83 -8.75 -3.71
C GLY A 9 -43.60 -7.89 -2.70
N ASP A 10 -42.97 -6.90 -2.06
CA ASP A 10 -43.69 -5.95 -1.19
C ASP A 10 -44.53 -4.96 -2.00
N SER A 11 -45.72 -4.64 -1.49
CA SER A 11 -46.52 -3.53 -2.01
C SER A 11 -46.01 -2.21 -1.45
N VAL A 12 -45.53 -1.34 -2.32
CA VAL A 12 -44.93 -0.05 -1.96
C VAL A 12 -45.63 1.11 -2.68
N GLY A 13 -45.58 2.29 -2.08
CA GLY A 13 -46.07 3.52 -2.70
C GLY A 13 -45.15 4.03 -3.81
N SER A 14 -45.54 5.14 -4.44
CA SER A 14 -44.73 5.77 -5.49
C SER A 14 -43.35 6.23 -4.98
N GLY A 15 -42.39 6.26 -5.90
CA GLY A 15 -41.03 6.69 -5.66
C GLY A 15 -39.97 5.88 -6.41
N ASN A 16 -38.71 6.22 -6.15
CA ASN A 16 -37.55 5.53 -6.68
C ASN A 16 -37.05 4.48 -5.70
N TYR A 17 -36.96 3.25 -6.16
CA TYR A 17 -36.45 2.12 -5.39
C TYR A 17 -35.19 1.61 -6.07
N TRP A 18 -34.11 1.48 -5.31
CA TRP A 18 -32.83 1.05 -5.83
C TRP A 18 -32.33 -0.16 -5.04
N ASN A 19 -32.02 -1.23 -5.77
CA ASN A 19 -31.23 -2.33 -5.24
C ASN A 19 -29.73 -2.02 -5.43
N PHE A 20 -29.03 -1.71 -4.34
CA PHE A 20 -27.59 -1.42 -4.38
C PHE A 20 -26.71 -2.65 -4.63
N SER A 21 -27.23 -3.86 -4.39
CA SER A 21 -26.49 -5.10 -4.61
C SER A 21 -26.42 -5.47 -6.10
N THR A 22 -27.52 -5.29 -6.83
CA THR A 22 -27.59 -5.60 -8.27
C THR A 22 -27.40 -4.36 -9.15
N GLY A 23 -27.58 -3.17 -8.58
CA GLY A 23 -27.57 -1.90 -9.32
C GLY A 23 -28.92 -1.56 -9.97
N ASN A 24 -29.94 -2.43 -9.88
CA ASN A 24 -31.24 -2.21 -10.53
C ASN A 24 -32.04 -1.09 -9.86
N ARG A 25 -32.59 -0.20 -10.69
CA ARG A 25 -33.45 0.91 -10.27
C ARG A 25 -34.85 0.71 -10.82
N VAL A 26 -35.85 0.86 -9.96
CA VAL A 26 -37.26 0.75 -10.31
C VAL A 26 -37.96 2.03 -9.91
N HIS A 27 -38.59 2.68 -10.89
CA HIS A 27 -39.43 3.85 -10.67
C HIS A 27 -40.89 3.40 -10.59
N MET A 28 -41.56 3.72 -9.49
CA MET A 28 -42.98 3.44 -9.30
C MET A 28 -43.76 4.76 -9.37
N GLU A 29 -44.59 4.91 -10.41
CA GLU A 29 -45.48 6.07 -10.57
C GLU A 29 -46.69 6.01 -9.63
N LYS A 30 -47.22 4.81 -9.40
CA LYS A 30 -48.37 4.53 -8.51
C LYS A 30 -48.01 3.42 -7.51
N ALA A 31 -48.85 3.26 -6.49
CA ALA A 31 -48.69 2.14 -5.56
C ALA A 31 -48.74 0.81 -6.31
N GLY A 32 -47.78 -0.07 -6.06
CA GLY A 32 -47.58 -1.30 -6.83
C GLY A 32 -46.66 -2.27 -6.10
N VAL A 33 -46.40 -3.42 -6.71
CA VAL A 33 -45.56 -4.47 -6.12
C VAL A 33 -44.14 -4.36 -6.68
N LEU A 34 -43.14 -4.40 -5.79
CA LEU A 34 -41.74 -4.40 -6.22
C LEU A 34 -41.40 -5.70 -6.97
N PRO A 35 -40.72 -5.61 -8.12
CA PRO A 35 -40.30 -6.79 -8.87
C PRO A 35 -39.23 -7.58 -8.09
N GLY A 36 -39.16 -8.88 -8.35
CA GLY A 36 -38.20 -9.79 -7.72
C GLY A 36 -38.80 -10.63 -6.59
N ASP A 37 -37.94 -11.32 -5.87
CA ASP A 37 -38.31 -12.20 -4.75
C ASP A 37 -37.80 -11.63 -3.42
N LYS A 38 -38.11 -12.29 -2.30
CA LYS A 38 -37.76 -11.88 -0.94
C LYS A 38 -36.24 -11.78 -0.68
N SER A 39 -35.42 -12.31 -1.59
CA SER A 39 -33.96 -12.20 -1.57
C SER A 39 -33.47 -10.82 -2.03
N GLU A 40 -34.23 -10.11 -2.84
CA GLU A 40 -33.87 -8.79 -3.34
C GLU A 40 -34.29 -7.70 -2.36
N ARG A 41 -33.36 -6.76 -2.10
CA ARG A 41 -33.59 -5.64 -1.19
C ARG A 41 -33.55 -4.33 -1.94
N TYR A 42 -34.61 -3.56 -1.79
CA TYR A 42 -34.82 -2.27 -2.41
C TYR A 42 -34.82 -1.17 -1.36
N TYR A 43 -34.02 -0.14 -1.60
CA TYR A 43 -33.95 1.06 -0.78
C TYR A 43 -34.72 2.17 -1.46
N LYS A 44 -35.61 2.84 -0.72
CA LYS A 44 -36.31 4.01 -1.24
C LYS A 44 -35.34 5.20 -1.26
N VAL A 45 -34.98 5.65 -2.45
CA VAL A 45 -34.02 6.75 -2.63
C VAL A 45 -34.76 8.02 -2.98
N HIS A 46 -34.65 9.03 -2.11
CA HIS A 46 -35.19 10.35 -2.41
C HIS A 46 -34.30 11.04 -3.47
N PRO A 47 -34.84 11.67 -4.52
CA PRO A 47 -34.04 12.36 -5.54
C PRO A 47 -33.05 13.38 -4.95
N LEU A 48 -33.49 14.08 -3.89
CA LEU A 48 -32.64 15.03 -3.17
C LEU A 48 -31.42 14.38 -2.51
N ALA A 49 -31.53 13.12 -2.07
CA ALA A 49 -30.40 12.40 -1.49
C ALA A 49 -29.31 12.13 -2.55
N ILE A 50 -29.70 11.83 -3.80
CA ILE A 50 -28.76 11.66 -4.91
C ILE A 50 -28.08 13.00 -5.23
N LEU A 51 -28.85 14.10 -5.24
CA LEU A 51 -28.33 15.43 -5.50
C LEU A 51 -27.29 15.86 -4.46
N VAL A 52 -27.52 15.55 -3.18
CA VAL A 52 -26.59 15.86 -2.07
C VAL A 52 -25.42 14.87 -2.02
N ALA A 53 -25.62 13.62 -2.44
CA ALA A 53 -24.55 12.62 -2.46
C ALA A 53 -23.39 13.04 -3.37
N ALA A 54 -23.67 13.66 -4.53
CA ALA A 54 -22.64 14.11 -5.45
C ALA A 54 -21.61 15.09 -4.83
N PRO A 55 -22.01 16.24 -4.25
CA PRO A 55 -21.07 17.16 -3.60
C PRO A 55 -20.44 16.56 -2.33
N VAL A 56 -21.17 15.73 -1.56
CA VAL A 56 -20.61 15.08 -0.37
C VAL A 56 -19.48 14.13 -0.75
N LEU A 57 -19.67 13.29 -1.75
CA LEU A 57 -18.64 12.38 -2.24
C LEU A 57 -17.44 13.14 -2.83
N GLY A 58 -17.70 14.24 -3.57
CA GLY A 58 -16.65 15.11 -4.09
C GLY A 58 -15.83 15.79 -2.99
N LEU A 59 -16.48 16.32 -1.96
CA LEU A 59 -15.82 16.92 -0.79
C LEU A 59 -15.03 15.87 -0.02
N MET A 60 -15.57 14.67 0.16
CA MET A 60 -14.89 13.58 0.82
C MET A 60 -13.60 13.21 0.07
N TYR A 61 -13.68 13.07 -1.26
CA TYR A 61 -12.51 12.86 -2.11
C TYR A 61 -11.48 13.99 -1.97
N ALA A 62 -11.92 15.25 -2.06
CA ALA A 62 -11.05 16.41 -1.91
C ALA A 62 -10.40 16.51 -0.52
N ALA A 63 -11.15 16.16 0.53
CA ALA A 63 -10.66 16.15 1.91
C ALA A 63 -9.61 15.06 2.13
N PHE A 64 -9.74 13.89 1.48
CA PHE A 64 -8.77 12.80 1.62
C PHE A 64 -7.49 12.97 0.79
N LEU A 65 -7.55 13.69 -0.33
CA LEU A 65 -6.38 13.98 -1.18
C LEU A 65 -5.13 14.48 -0.43
N PRO A 66 -5.20 15.50 0.45
CA PRO A 66 -4.02 15.98 1.17
C PRO A 66 -3.42 14.91 2.11
N PHE A 67 -4.25 14.12 2.78
CA PHE A 67 -3.77 13.05 3.66
C PHE A 67 -3.07 11.94 2.87
N ILE A 68 -3.64 11.55 1.74
CA ILE A 68 -3.04 10.57 0.84
C ILE A 68 -1.69 11.08 0.30
N GLY A 69 -1.62 12.35 -0.08
CA GLY A 69 -0.38 13.00 -0.51
C GLY A 69 0.71 12.96 0.57
N ILE A 70 0.38 13.37 1.79
CA ILE A 70 1.31 13.33 2.94
C ILE A 70 1.75 11.90 3.23
N ALA A 71 0.82 10.94 3.29
CA ALA A 71 1.12 9.54 3.54
C ALA A 71 2.09 8.97 2.50
N MET A 72 1.88 9.29 1.21
CA MET A 72 2.81 8.92 0.14
C MET A 72 4.18 9.56 0.31
N SER A 73 4.25 10.88 0.57
CA SER A 73 5.51 11.59 0.77
C SER A 73 6.31 11.02 1.94
N VAL A 74 5.65 10.80 3.09
CA VAL A 74 6.28 10.20 4.27
C VAL A 74 6.75 8.78 3.97
N SER A 75 5.96 7.97 3.27
CA SER A 75 6.34 6.60 2.91
C SER A 75 7.59 6.54 2.03
N VAL A 76 7.71 7.46 1.05
CA VAL A 76 8.91 7.55 0.19
C VAL A 76 10.11 8.03 0.99
N LEU A 77 9.95 9.05 1.83
CA LEU A 77 11.02 9.57 2.67
C LEU A 77 11.53 8.50 3.65
N PHE A 78 10.62 7.78 4.29
CA PHE A 78 10.94 6.68 5.20
C PHE A 78 11.73 5.59 4.46
N LYS A 79 11.25 5.11 3.31
CA LYS A 79 11.96 4.11 2.51
C LYS A 79 13.37 4.57 2.10
N LYS A 80 13.54 5.86 1.77
CA LYS A 80 14.84 6.41 1.37
C LYS A 80 15.82 6.50 2.54
N LEU A 81 15.35 6.96 3.70
CA LEU A 81 16.17 7.06 4.91
C LEU A 81 16.55 5.67 5.45
N PHE A 82 15.57 4.80 5.66
CA PHE A 82 15.82 3.49 6.27
C PHE A 82 16.34 2.43 5.30
N GLY A 83 15.98 2.52 4.01
CA GLY A 83 16.54 1.64 2.97
C GLY A 83 18.02 1.93 2.70
N GLY A 84 18.42 3.20 2.70
CA GLY A 84 19.83 3.59 2.58
C GLY A 84 20.66 3.20 3.81
N LEU A 85 20.08 3.32 5.01
CA LEU A 85 20.75 2.91 6.26
C LEU A 85 20.90 1.39 6.37
N ALA A 86 19.95 0.60 5.89
CA ALA A 86 20.08 -0.86 5.84
C ALA A 86 21.24 -1.28 4.91
N GLU A 87 21.31 -0.71 3.70
CA GLU A 87 22.41 -0.94 2.75
C GLU A 87 23.78 -0.50 3.34
N SER A 88 23.79 0.64 4.03
CA SER A 88 24.99 1.18 4.69
C SER A 88 25.43 0.33 5.89
N ALA A 89 24.48 -0.17 6.68
CA ALA A 89 24.74 -1.06 7.80
C ALA A 89 25.23 -2.44 7.32
N TYR A 90 24.67 -2.95 6.22
CA TYR A 90 25.18 -4.17 5.56
C TYR A 90 26.62 -3.99 5.09
N ARG A 91 26.95 -2.86 4.45
CA ARG A 91 28.32 -2.57 4.02
C ARG A 91 29.28 -2.31 5.19
N GLY A 92 28.82 -1.64 6.25
CA GLY A 92 29.61 -1.41 7.47
C GLY A 92 29.87 -2.68 8.28
N ALA A 93 28.89 -3.58 8.37
CA ALA A 93 29.06 -4.90 8.97
C ALA A 93 29.95 -5.81 8.11
N ALA A 94 29.88 -5.70 6.78
CA ALA A 94 30.71 -6.48 5.85
C ALA A 94 32.17 -5.98 5.75
N PHE A 95 32.46 -4.71 6.07
CA PHE A 95 33.81 -4.16 5.89
C PHE A 95 34.81 -4.53 7.01
N SER A 96 34.39 -5.22 8.07
CA SER A 96 35.31 -5.70 9.12
C SER A 96 34.97 -7.05 9.75
N TRP A 97 33.89 -7.71 9.33
CA TRP A 97 33.51 -9.03 9.83
C TRP A 97 33.98 -10.15 8.88
N GLN A 98 35.25 -10.53 9.00
CA GLN A 98 35.80 -11.78 8.45
C GLN A 98 36.14 -12.72 9.61
N PRO A 99 35.17 -13.47 10.17
CA PRO A 99 35.40 -14.36 11.32
C PRO A 99 36.33 -15.55 10.99
N SER A 100 36.74 -15.70 9.72
CA SER A 100 37.63 -16.76 9.23
C SER A 100 39.03 -16.30 8.85
N GLU A 101 39.33 -15.00 8.81
CA GLU A 101 40.70 -14.53 8.59
C GLU A 101 41.42 -14.35 9.92
N ALA A 102 41.96 -15.46 10.43
CA ALA A 102 42.93 -15.40 11.51
C ALA A 102 44.22 -14.74 10.98
N TYR A 103 44.47 -13.49 11.38
CA TYR A 103 45.78 -12.83 11.32
C TYR A 103 46.81 -13.50 12.27
N LEU A 104 46.70 -14.82 12.50
CA LEU A 104 47.62 -15.63 13.28
C LEU A 104 48.78 -16.21 12.44
N ALA A 105 48.76 -16.01 11.12
CA ALA A 105 49.94 -16.25 10.29
C ALA A 105 50.90 -15.06 10.43
N GLY A 106 51.62 -15.03 11.55
CA GLY A 106 52.69 -14.07 11.81
C GLY A 106 53.63 -13.98 10.60
N LYS A 107 53.94 -12.75 10.21
CA LYS A 107 54.94 -12.41 9.20
C LYS A 107 56.25 -13.10 9.56
N ARG A 108 56.52 -14.26 8.95
CA ARG A 108 57.78 -14.99 9.12
C ARG A 108 58.87 -14.18 8.42
N HIS A 109 59.54 -13.34 9.20
CA HIS A 109 60.75 -12.63 8.83
C HIS A 109 61.84 -13.67 8.54
N SER A 110 61.99 -14.03 7.25
CA SER A 110 63.11 -14.84 6.76
C SER A 110 64.39 -14.00 6.80
N LEU A 111 64.96 -13.85 7.99
CA LEU A 111 66.37 -13.54 8.17
C LEU A 111 67.17 -14.81 7.85
N MET A 112 67.78 -14.85 6.65
CA MET A 112 68.95 -15.65 6.23
C MET A 112 69.02 -15.48 4.70
N ARG A 113 70.10 -15.10 4.02
CA ARG A 113 71.53 -15.03 4.33
C ARG A 113 72.13 -13.93 3.44
N GLY A 114 72.96 -13.08 4.03
CA GLY A 114 74.02 -12.41 3.27
C GLY A 114 75.00 -13.45 2.73
N GLY A 115 75.46 -13.26 1.49
CA GLY A 115 76.54 -14.06 0.91
C GLY A 115 76.41 -14.34 -0.58
N ARG A 116 76.54 -13.29 -1.41
CA ARG A 116 77.31 -13.28 -2.68
C ARG A 116 77.10 -11.95 -3.42
N GLN A 117 77.75 -10.91 -2.91
CA GLN A 117 78.12 -9.72 -3.67
C GLN A 117 79.64 -9.57 -3.52
N ARG A 118 80.38 -10.39 -4.25
CA ARG A 118 81.82 -10.30 -4.53
C ARG A 118 82.18 -11.56 -5.30
N GLU A 119 82.20 -11.44 -6.63
CA GLU A 119 82.99 -12.22 -7.60
C GLU A 119 82.35 -12.11 -8.99
N GLU A 120 82.33 -10.91 -9.55
CA GLU A 120 82.33 -10.72 -11.02
C GLU A 120 82.90 -9.33 -11.35
N LYS A 121 84.04 -9.03 -10.72
CA LYS A 121 84.96 -7.94 -11.11
C LYS A 121 86.38 -8.47 -10.96
N ARG A 122 86.70 -9.45 -11.81
CA ARG A 122 88.05 -9.86 -12.21
C ARG A 122 87.87 -10.92 -13.27
N GLU A 123 87.89 -10.50 -14.53
CA GLU A 123 88.85 -10.90 -15.56
C GLU A 123 88.56 -10.13 -16.85
#